data_AF-A0A4P7NXJ2-F1
#
_entry.id   AF-A0A4P7NXJ2-F1
#
_cell.length_a   1.000
_cell.length_b   1.000
_cell.length_c   1.000
_cell.angle_alpha   90.00
_cell.angle_beta   90.00
_cell.angle_gamma   90.00
#
_symmetry.space_group_name_H-M   'P 1'
#
loop_
_entity.id
_entity.type
_entity.pdbx_description
1 polymer ?
#
loop_
_entity_poly.entity_id
_entity_poly.type
_entity_poly.pdbx_seq_one_letter_code
_entity_poly.pdbx_strand_id
1 'polypeptide(L)'
;MPLGVRTRKKSFGLQYCPCCLSEDGNQPYFRKSWRLGFMTCCPFHSVQMHDRCPKCHNPIDIKRLQKHKGEILYHPEDIAYCSKCGFDLRKTQYIDVSSEEYGINRVNFIQSTTGYGKAGNLDFCYSNLYFEGIRRLLSFVVCSSNGKRLFVHLKRELQLQQMHHREALGHNIEPERLGINLRRTGFIMIYHLLQDWPETFVNSCKITDTSSHMIKTPYLEFPFWVSDTFFFNIHEHRFLTCDTEKKNIINYFQTRLKKKINLNQAVRLVKNLRETN
;
A
#
# COMPACT_ATOMS: atom_id res chain seq x y z
N MET A 1 -9.55 1.79 0.52
CA MET A 1 -8.49 1.40 1.48
C MET A 1 -8.93 1.63 2.94
N PRO A 2 -9.85 0.82 3.50
CA PRO A 2 -10.20 0.92 4.92
C PRO A 2 -9.16 0.18 5.80
N LEU A 3 -8.75 0.79 6.91
CA LEU A 3 -7.85 0.18 7.89
C LEU A 3 -8.56 -0.86 8.76
N GLY A 4 -7.94 -2.03 8.92
CA GLY A 4 -8.26 -2.98 9.98
C GLY A 4 -9.70 -3.50 10.01
N VAL A 5 -10.34 -3.69 8.85
CA VAL A 5 -11.70 -4.26 8.74
C VAL A 5 -11.67 -5.73 9.16
N ARG A 6 -11.97 -5.98 10.45
CA ARG A 6 -12.18 -7.30 11.08
C ARG A 6 -11.02 -8.29 10.98
N THR A 7 -10.20 -8.37 12.02
CA THR A 7 -9.55 -9.63 12.41
C THR A 7 -9.58 -9.81 13.93
N ARG A 8 -9.54 -11.06 14.40
CA ARG A 8 -9.43 -11.43 15.83
C ARG A 8 -8.09 -11.01 16.47
N LYS A 9 -7.15 -10.47 15.70
CA LYS A 9 -5.83 -9.99 16.15
C LYS A 9 -5.86 -8.48 16.38
N LYS A 10 -5.06 -8.00 17.34
CA LYS A 10 -4.80 -6.58 17.59
C LYS A 10 -4.43 -5.86 16.29
N SER A 11 -5.36 -5.09 15.72
CA SER A 11 -5.12 -4.31 14.51
C SER A 11 -4.84 -2.86 14.86
N PHE A 12 -3.95 -2.21 14.11
CA PHE A 12 -3.70 -0.76 14.17
C PHE A 12 -4.73 -0.01 13.31
N GLY A 13 -6.00 -0.44 13.38
CA GLY A 13 -7.06 -0.02 12.48
C GLY A 13 -7.66 1.36 12.79
N LEU A 14 -7.33 1.92 13.96
CA LEU A 14 -7.78 3.22 14.41
C LEU A 14 -6.58 4.13 14.65
N GLN A 15 -6.67 5.33 14.11
CA GLN A 15 -5.64 6.37 14.23
C GLN A 15 -6.22 7.63 14.85
N TYR A 16 -5.36 8.53 15.32
CA TYR A 16 -5.78 9.86 15.81
C TYR A 16 -4.73 10.94 15.56
N CYS A 17 -5.20 12.19 15.55
CA CYS A 17 -4.39 13.38 15.72
C CYS A 17 -4.56 13.87 17.17
N PRO A 18 -3.50 14.05 17.97
CA PRO A 18 -3.62 14.57 19.33
C PRO A 18 -4.17 16.00 19.37
N CYS A 19 -3.80 16.84 18.41
CA CYS A 19 -4.28 18.22 18.31
C CYS A 19 -5.81 18.24 18.07
N CYS A 20 -6.32 17.47 17.10
CA CYS A 20 -7.76 17.35 16.85
C CYS A 20 -8.52 16.88 18.09
N LEU A 21 -8.00 15.91 18.84
CA LEU A 21 -8.65 15.42 20.05
C LEU A 21 -8.61 16.46 21.19
N SER A 22 -7.56 17.28 21.24
CA SER A 22 -7.45 18.37 22.21
C SER A 22 -8.43 19.50 21.91
N GLU A 23 -8.59 19.86 20.62
CA GLU A 23 -9.52 20.91 20.18
C GLU A 23 -10.99 20.54 20.38
N ASP A 24 -11.34 19.25 20.37
CA ASP A 24 -12.70 18.80 20.66
C ASP A 24 -13.14 19.03 22.12
N GLY A 25 -12.20 19.31 23.02
CA GLY A 25 -12.48 19.54 24.44
C GLY A 25 -13.18 18.36 25.12
N ASN A 26 -14.41 18.61 25.59
CA ASN A 26 -15.21 17.67 26.39
C ASN A 26 -16.02 16.68 25.53
N GLN A 27 -15.97 16.81 24.19
CA GLN A 27 -16.66 15.91 23.25
C GLN A 27 -15.67 15.35 22.23
N PRO A 28 -14.57 14.71 22.66
CA PRO A 28 -13.61 14.11 21.74
C PRO A 28 -14.30 13.06 20.89
N TYR A 29 -13.89 12.94 19.62
CA TYR A 29 -14.40 11.91 18.73
C TYR A 29 -13.35 11.42 17.74
N PHE A 30 -13.45 10.18 17.29
CA PHE A 30 -12.58 9.66 16.24
C PHE A 30 -13.22 9.89 14.87
N ARG A 31 -12.53 10.60 13.98
CA ARG A 31 -13.04 10.91 12.64
C ARG A 31 -13.09 9.64 11.79
N LYS A 32 -14.11 9.48 10.95
CA LYS A 32 -14.21 8.34 10.01
C LYS A 32 -13.04 8.31 9.02
N SER A 33 -12.59 9.48 8.56
CA SER A 33 -11.47 9.62 7.62
C SER A 33 -10.14 9.12 8.18
N TRP A 34 -9.97 9.08 9.51
CA TRP A 34 -8.80 8.51 10.17
C TRP A 34 -8.69 6.99 10.03
N ARG A 35 -9.69 6.33 9.42
CA ARG A 35 -9.65 4.91 9.08
C ARG A 35 -9.23 4.65 7.64
N LEU A 36 -8.88 5.69 6.87
CA LEU A 36 -8.41 5.53 5.50
C LEU A 36 -6.91 5.22 5.51
N GLY A 37 -6.48 4.24 4.72
CA GLY A 37 -5.10 3.75 4.69
C GLY A 37 -4.07 4.82 4.29
N PHE A 38 -4.48 5.84 3.53
CA PHE A 38 -3.63 6.97 3.16
C PHE A 38 -3.53 8.06 4.24
N MET A 39 -4.41 8.05 5.25
CA MET A 39 -4.46 9.07 6.30
C MET A 39 -3.29 8.90 7.28
N THR A 40 -2.13 9.38 6.86
CA THR A 40 -0.86 9.20 7.60
C THR A 40 -0.38 10.45 8.31
N CYS A 41 -0.93 11.61 7.95
CA CYS A 41 -0.81 12.86 8.69
C CYS A 41 -2.19 13.51 8.87
N CYS A 42 -2.30 14.45 9.80
CA CYS A 42 -3.53 15.20 10.00
C CYS A 42 -3.66 16.25 8.87
N PRO A 43 -4.77 16.28 8.11
CA PRO A 43 -4.95 17.33 7.13
C PRO A 43 -5.05 18.68 7.85
N PHE A 44 -5.64 18.80 9.04
CA PHE A 44 -5.85 20.10 9.68
C PHE A 44 -4.63 20.68 10.41
N HIS A 45 -3.77 19.82 10.97
CA HIS A 45 -2.68 20.23 11.86
C HIS A 45 -1.28 20.01 11.31
N SER A 46 -1.13 19.36 10.15
CA SER A 46 0.18 19.04 9.56
C SER A 46 1.09 18.22 10.49
N VAL A 47 0.51 17.38 11.35
CA VAL A 47 1.26 16.49 12.26
C VAL A 47 1.11 15.02 11.86
N GLN A 48 2.07 14.19 12.24
CA GLN A 48 1.98 12.75 12.06
C GLN A 48 0.79 12.17 12.84
N MET A 49 0.02 11.29 12.20
CA MET A 49 -1.05 10.57 12.88
C MET A 49 -0.46 9.46 13.77
N HIS A 50 -1.16 9.08 14.83
CA HIS A 50 -0.74 8.02 15.74
C HIS A 50 -1.70 6.83 15.65
N ASP A 51 -1.17 5.61 15.63
CA ASP A 51 -1.93 4.35 15.55
C ASP A 51 -1.83 3.48 16.84
N ARG A 52 -1.09 3.97 17.83
CA ARG A 52 -0.80 3.33 19.12
C ARG A 52 -0.69 4.37 20.22
N CYS A 53 -0.95 3.94 21.45
CA CYS A 53 -0.66 4.75 22.63
C CYS A 53 0.86 4.97 22.77
N PRO A 54 1.35 6.20 22.99
CA PRO A 54 2.78 6.46 23.15
C PRO A 54 3.36 5.86 24.44
N LYS A 55 2.54 5.68 25.48
CA LYS A 55 2.98 5.16 26.78
C LYS A 55 3.08 3.63 26.84
N CYS A 56 2.11 2.91 26.26
CA CYS A 56 2.04 1.44 26.39
C CYS A 56 2.10 0.68 25.07
N HIS A 57 2.21 1.39 23.95
CA HIS A 57 2.27 0.87 22.57
C HIS A 57 1.10 -0.03 22.15
N ASN A 58 0.04 -0.11 22.95
CA ASN A 58 -1.17 -0.85 22.59
C ASN A 58 -1.89 -0.12 21.44
N PRO A 59 -2.46 -0.85 20.47
CA PRO A 59 -3.33 -0.23 19.47
C PRO A 59 -4.44 0.59 20.14
N ILE A 60 -4.87 1.63 19.45
CA ILE A 60 -5.98 2.45 19.91
C ILE A 60 -7.28 1.66 19.75
N ASP A 61 -8.01 1.54 20.85
CA ASP A 61 -9.31 0.89 20.90
C ASP A 61 -10.25 1.78 21.72
N ILE A 62 -11.41 2.09 21.14
CA ILE A 62 -12.49 2.87 21.77
C ILE A 62 -13.24 2.06 22.83
N LYS A 63 -12.98 0.74 22.92
CA LYS A 63 -13.55 -0.09 23.98
C LYS A 63 -12.92 0.25 25.32
N ARG A 64 -13.51 1.21 26.02
CA ARG A 64 -13.37 1.35 27.46
C ARG A 64 -14.75 1.52 28.07
N LEU A 65 -15.20 0.51 28.81
CA LEU A 65 -16.26 0.63 29.78
C LEU A 65 -15.56 1.11 31.06
N GLN A 66 -15.70 2.38 31.44
CA GLN A 66 -15.39 2.75 32.81
C GLN A 66 -16.47 2.11 33.71
N LYS A 67 -16.04 1.19 34.59
CA LYS A 67 -16.85 0.82 35.75
C LYS A 67 -16.70 1.95 36.76
N HIS A 68 -17.47 3.03 36.61
CA HIS A 68 -17.72 3.88 37.77
C HIS A 68 -18.51 3.04 38.78
N LYS A 69 -18.15 3.15 40.07
CA LYS A 69 -18.73 2.37 41.16
C LYS A 69 -20.27 2.38 41.06
N GLY A 70 -20.86 1.26 40.62
CA GLY A 70 -22.32 1.03 40.61
C GLY A 70 -22.98 1.08 39.23
N GLU A 71 -22.54 1.94 38.31
CA GLU A 71 -23.23 2.14 37.02
C GLU A 71 -22.23 2.26 35.86
N ILE A 72 -22.51 1.52 34.77
CA ILE A 72 -21.76 1.63 33.51
C ILE A 72 -22.30 2.85 32.78
N LEU A 73 -21.72 4.02 33.04
CA LEU A 73 -21.98 5.25 32.29
C LEU A 73 -20.78 5.54 31.40
N TYR A 74 -21.04 5.69 30.09
CA TYR A 74 -20.04 6.10 29.11
C TYR A 74 -19.92 7.62 29.15
N HIS A 75 -18.78 8.15 29.61
CA HIS A 75 -18.52 9.59 29.50
C HIS A 75 -17.85 9.88 28.14
N PRO A 76 -18.29 10.90 27.38
CA PRO A 76 -17.70 11.20 26.07
C PRO A 76 -16.17 11.35 26.09
N GLU A 77 -15.60 11.90 27.16
CA GLU A 77 -14.15 12.05 27.31
C GLU A 77 -13.37 10.73 27.45
N ASP A 78 -14.03 9.62 27.79
CA ASP A 78 -13.37 8.33 28.04
C ASP A 78 -12.57 7.83 26.84
N ILE A 79 -13.01 8.17 25.63
CA ILE A 79 -12.34 7.76 24.39
C ILE A 79 -11.02 8.49 24.16
N ALA A 80 -10.81 9.63 24.80
CA ALA A 80 -9.53 10.34 24.74
C ALA A 80 -8.45 9.62 25.55
N TYR A 81 -8.80 8.61 26.34
CA TYR A 81 -7.85 7.85 27.15
C TYR A 81 -7.58 6.47 26.56
N CYS A 82 -6.32 6.04 26.61
CA CYS A 82 -5.93 4.69 26.21
C CYS A 82 -6.69 3.64 27.03
N SER A 83 -7.42 2.74 26.35
CA SER A 83 -8.19 1.66 26.97
C SER A 83 -7.35 0.68 27.80
N LYS A 84 -6.04 0.57 27.54
CA LYS A 84 -5.13 -0.33 28.28
C LYS A 84 -4.49 0.32 29.50
N CYS A 85 -3.91 1.53 29.36
CA CYS A 85 -3.09 2.13 30.42
C CYS A 85 -3.64 3.46 30.97
N GLY A 86 -4.76 3.95 30.43
CA GLY A 86 -5.37 5.20 30.86
C GLY A 86 -4.62 6.48 30.49
N PHE A 87 -3.58 6.41 29.65
CA PHE A 87 -2.89 7.60 29.16
C PHE A 87 -3.82 8.50 28.34
N ASP A 88 -3.84 9.80 28.63
CA ASP A 88 -4.59 10.80 27.85
C ASP A 88 -3.94 11.01 26.48
N LEU A 89 -4.59 10.55 25.42
CA LEU A 89 -4.12 10.62 24.04
C LEU A 89 -3.96 12.06 23.55
N ARG A 90 -4.67 13.03 24.13
CA ARG A 90 -4.51 14.47 23.82
C ARG A 90 -3.11 14.98 24.19
N LYS A 91 -2.47 14.35 25.19
CA LYS A 91 -1.11 14.68 25.66
C LYS A 91 -0.01 13.95 24.87
N THR A 92 -0.35 13.31 23.75
CA THR A 92 0.64 12.66 22.90
C THR A 92 1.53 13.73 22.28
N GLN A 93 2.85 13.61 22.48
CA GLN A 93 3.82 14.40 21.72
C GLN A 93 3.74 14.03 20.24
N TYR A 94 3.78 15.04 19.38
CA TYR A 94 3.65 14.89 17.94
C TYR A 94 4.85 15.50 17.23
N ILE A 95 5.03 15.07 15.98
CA ILE A 95 6.07 15.55 15.07
C ILE A 95 5.35 16.14 13.86
N ASP A 96 5.77 17.33 13.43
CA ASP A 96 5.29 17.94 12.20
C ASP A 96 5.70 17.10 10.98
N VAL A 97 4.84 17.06 9.97
CA VAL A 97 5.20 16.43 8.70
C VAL A 97 5.88 17.41 7.76
N SER A 98 6.67 16.89 6.82
CA SER A 98 7.22 17.70 5.74
C SER A 98 6.10 18.28 4.85
N SER A 99 6.41 19.35 4.11
CA SER A 99 5.49 19.93 3.14
C SER A 99 5.03 18.92 2.07
N GLU A 100 5.93 18.03 1.66
CA GLU A 100 5.66 16.94 0.72
C GLU A 100 4.65 15.94 1.31
N GLU A 101 4.93 15.39 2.50
CA GLU A 101 4.04 14.44 3.19
C GLU A 101 2.65 15.04 3.42
N TYR A 102 2.60 16.31 3.83
CA TYR A 102 1.37 17.04 4.03
C TYR A 102 0.58 17.21 2.72
N GLY A 103 1.26 17.62 1.65
CA GLY A 103 0.66 17.80 0.32
C GLY A 103 0.05 16.50 -0.20
N ILE A 104 0.80 15.39 -0.13
CA ILE A 104 0.34 14.05 -0.52
C ILE A 104 -0.96 13.67 0.20
N ASN A 105 -1.00 13.86 1.52
CA ASN A 105 -2.18 13.49 2.31
C ASN A 105 -3.36 14.44 2.07
N ARG A 106 -3.12 15.75 1.94
CA ARG A 106 -4.13 16.76 1.62
C ARG A 106 -4.82 16.45 0.29
N VAL A 107 -4.03 16.17 -0.75
CA VAL A 107 -4.52 15.81 -2.09
C VAL A 107 -5.41 14.57 -2.02
N ASN A 108 -4.93 13.49 -1.38
CA ASN A 108 -5.73 12.27 -1.19
C ASN A 108 -7.01 12.52 -0.39
N PHE A 109 -6.94 13.33 0.68
CA PHE A 109 -8.10 13.63 1.50
C PHE A 109 -9.20 14.33 0.69
N ILE A 110 -8.84 15.38 -0.06
CA ILE A 110 -9.78 16.09 -0.94
C ILE A 110 -10.37 15.13 -1.97
N GLN A 111 -9.52 14.38 -2.67
CA GLN A 111 -9.94 13.48 -3.75
C GLN A 111 -10.82 12.32 -3.29
N SER A 112 -10.65 11.87 -2.04
CA SER A 112 -11.54 10.88 -1.42
C SER A 112 -12.95 11.40 -1.16
N THR A 113 -13.12 12.72 -1.10
CA THR A 113 -14.42 13.37 -0.89
C THR A 113 -15.05 13.83 -2.19
N THR A 114 -14.27 14.39 -3.12
CA THR A 114 -14.76 14.87 -4.42
C THR A 114 -15.07 13.73 -5.39
N GLY A 115 -14.38 12.60 -5.26
CA GLY A 115 -14.57 11.43 -6.13
C GLY A 115 -13.71 11.43 -7.39
N TYR A 116 -13.03 12.52 -7.72
CA TYR A 116 -12.15 12.70 -8.88
C TYR A 116 -11.00 13.66 -8.53
N GLY A 117 -9.96 13.70 -9.38
CA GLY A 117 -8.87 14.65 -9.20
C GLY A 117 -7.60 14.31 -9.97
N LYS A 118 -6.46 14.72 -9.42
CA LYS A 118 -5.16 14.66 -10.06
C LYS A 118 -4.03 14.30 -9.08
N ALA A 119 -3.14 13.39 -9.46
CA ALA A 119 -1.90 13.11 -8.72
C ALA A 119 -0.71 13.30 -9.66
N GLY A 120 0.10 14.34 -9.44
CA GLY A 120 1.15 14.73 -10.40
C GLY A 120 0.53 15.18 -11.72
N ASN A 121 0.89 14.51 -12.82
CA ASN A 121 0.29 14.68 -14.14
C ASN A 121 -0.89 13.71 -14.42
N LEU A 122 -1.16 12.74 -13.53
CA LEU A 122 -2.23 11.75 -13.69
C LEU A 122 -3.60 12.32 -13.29
N ASP A 123 -4.48 12.52 -14.27
CA ASP A 123 -5.89 12.85 -14.05
C ASP A 123 -6.75 11.59 -13.91
N PHE A 124 -7.75 11.60 -13.03
CA PHE A 124 -8.68 10.49 -12.86
C PHE A 124 -10.10 10.95 -12.51
N CYS A 125 -11.09 10.23 -13.04
CA CYS A 125 -12.52 10.50 -12.80
C CYS A 125 -13.11 9.68 -11.63
N TYR A 126 -12.45 8.59 -11.24
CA TYR A 126 -12.99 7.62 -10.27
C TYR A 126 -11.98 7.35 -9.15
N SER A 127 -12.16 8.06 -8.03
CA SER A 127 -11.29 7.98 -6.85
C SER A 127 -11.13 6.55 -6.33
N ASN A 128 -12.18 5.72 -6.39
CA ASN A 128 -12.11 4.32 -5.99
C ASN A 128 -11.11 3.52 -6.84
N LEU A 129 -11.07 3.75 -8.16
CA LEU A 129 -10.11 3.11 -9.07
C LEU A 129 -8.71 3.69 -8.92
N TYR A 130 -8.60 5.00 -8.69
CA TYR A 130 -7.35 5.65 -8.34
C TYR A 130 -6.74 5.03 -7.07
N PHE A 131 -7.49 5.03 -5.96
CA PHE A 131 -7.02 4.46 -4.70
C PHE A 131 -6.75 2.96 -4.77
N GLU A 132 -7.49 2.22 -5.59
CA GLU A 132 -7.18 0.81 -5.83
C GLU A 132 -5.83 0.65 -6.53
N GLY A 133 -5.52 1.46 -7.55
CA GLY A 133 -4.22 1.40 -8.21
C GLY A 133 -3.07 1.80 -7.29
N ILE A 134 -3.25 2.86 -6.49
CA ILE A 134 -2.30 3.23 -5.42
C ILE A 134 -2.07 2.06 -4.47
N ARG A 135 -3.14 1.39 -4.02
CA ARG A 135 -3.06 0.22 -3.14
C ARG A 135 -2.26 -0.91 -3.77
N ARG A 136 -2.45 -1.17 -5.07
CA ARG A 136 -1.72 -2.22 -5.79
C ARG A 136 -0.25 -1.89 -5.96
N LEU A 137 0.08 -0.65 -6.31
CA LEU A 137 1.46 -0.19 -6.40
C LEU A 137 2.15 -0.24 -5.03
N LEU A 138 1.48 0.18 -3.95
CA LEU A 138 1.98 0.02 -2.58
C LEU A 138 2.23 -1.45 -2.22
N SER A 139 1.29 -2.33 -2.58
CA SER A 139 1.42 -3.77 -2.35
C SER A 139 2.66 -4.33 -3.06
N PHE A 140 2.89 -3.93 -4.31
CA PHE A 140 4.08 -4.33 -5.06
C PHE A 140 5.37 -3.76 -4.46
N VAL A 141 5.49 -2.43 -4.39
CA VAL A 141 6.73 -1.73 -3.98
C VAL A 141 7.11 -2.09 -2.53
N VAL A 142 6.15 -2.01 -1.62
CA VAL A 142 6.43 -2.12 -0.18
C VAL A 142 6.27 -3.55 0.33
N CYS A 143 5.23 -4.27 -0.09
CA CYS A 143 4.83 -5.53 0.55
C CYS A 143 5.32 -6.79 -0.18
N SER A 144 5.68 -6.70 -1.46
CA SER A 144 6.12 -7.85 -2.26
C SER A 144 7.64 -8.03 -2.23
N SER A 145 8.10 -9.28 -2.21
CA SER A 145 9.51 -9.61 -2.44
C SER A 145 9.99 -9.15 -3.82
N ASN A 146 9.12 -9.25 -4.84
CA ASN A 146 9.44 -8.84 -6.21
C ASN A 146 9.69 -7.33 -6.33
N GLY A 147 9.05 -6.51 -5.48
CA GLY A 147 9.27 -5.06 -5.45
C GLY A 147 10.53 -4.63 -4.67
N LYS A 148 11.33 -5.56 -4.12
CA LYS A 148 12.50 -5.20 -3.27
C LYS A 148 13.50 -4.34 -4.00
N ARG A 149 13.80 -4.64 -5.27
CA ARG A 149 14.75 -3.89 -6.08
C ARG A 149 14.27 -2.46 -6.30
N LEU A 150 13.01 -2.29 -6.71
CA LEU A 150 12.40 -0.98 -6.90
C LEU A 150 12.34 -0.16 -5.61
N PHE A 151 11.94 -0.77 -4.49
CA PHE A 151 11.93 -0.10 -3.19
C PHE A 151 13.31 0.41 -2.78
N VAL A 152 14.36 -0.41 -2.95
CA VAL A 152 15.73 -0.02 -2.59
C VAL A 152 16.24 1.11 -3.49
N HIS A 153 15.88 1.08 -4.78
CA HIS A 153 16.20 2.15 -5.72
C HIS A 153 15.54 3.47 -5.28
N LEU A 154 14.22 3.48 -5.08
CA LEU A 154 13.48 4.68 -4.66
C LEU A 154 13.93 5.20 -3.31
N LYS A 155 14.27 4.31 -2.36
CA LYS A 155 14.83 4.71 -1.07
C LYS A 155 16.10 5.53 -1.24
N ARG A 156 17.01 5.11 -2.14
CA ARG A 156 18.29 5.80 -2.37
C ARG A 156 18.06 7.12 -3.09
N GLU A 157 17.25 7.10 -4.14
CA GLU A 157 16.91 8.28 -4.94
C GLU A 157 16.29 9.39 -4.08
N LEU A 158 15.33 9.03 -3.24
CA LEU A 158 14.61 9.94 -2.34
C LEU A 158 15.33 10.20 -1.00
N GLN A 159 16.53 9.62 -0.81
CA GLN A 159 17.35 9.78 0.41
C GLN A 159 16.58 9.50 1.73
N LEU A 160 15.67 8.53 1.70
CA LEU A 160 14.77 8.24 2.83
C LEU A 160 15.51 7.53 3.97
N GLN A 161 15.52 8.15 5.16
CA GLN A 161 16.21 7.63 6.35
C GLN A 161 15.46 6.46 7.03
N GLN A 162 16.23 5.58 7.70
CA GLN A 162 15.85 4.42 8.54
C GLN A 162 14.50 3.73 8.25
N MET A 163 14.55 2.56 7.61
CA MET A 163 13.39 1.72 7.31
C MET A 163 13.56 0.30 7.84
N HIS A 164 13.56 0.16 9.16
CA HIS A 164 13.94 -1.07 9.88
C HIS A 164 12.97 -2.26 9.73
N HIS A 165 11.92 -2.15 8.93
CA HIS A 165 10.80 -3.09 9.00
C HIS A 165 10.34 -3.70 7.68
N ARG A 166 10.81 -3.25 6.51
CA ARG A 166 10.40 -3.90 5.25
C ARG A 166 10.87 -5.34 5.18
N GLU A 167 12.10 -5.61 5.64
CA GLU A 167 12.68 -6.96 5.60
C GLU A 167 12.05 -7.91 6.62
N ALA A 168 11.38 -7.36 7.64
CA ALA A 168 10.60 -8.10 8.62
C ALA A 168 9.14 -8.32 8.20
N LEU A 169 8.72 -7.83 7.02
CA LEU A 169 7.37 -8.09 6.51
C LEU A 169 7.21 -9.56 6.13
N GLY A 170 6.20 -10.20 6.69
CA GLY A 170 5.73 -11.49 6.21
C GLY A 170 5.16 -11.41 4.79
N HIS A 171 4.92 -12.57 4.19
CA HIS A 171 4.30 -12.66 2.87
C HIS A 171 2.83 -12.20 2.89
N ASN A 172 2.36 -11.66 1.76
CA ASN A 172 0.95 -11.30 1.51
C ASN A 172 0.35 -10.29 2.51
N ILE A 173 1.15 -9.33 2.96
CA ILE A 173 0.67 -8.23 3.79
C ILE A 173 -0.03 -7.19 2.90
N GLU A 174 -1.26 -6.84 3.27
CA GLU A 174 -1.98 -5.72 2.65
C GLU A 174 -1.40 -4.39 3.14
N PRO A 175 -1.31 -3.35 2.27
CA PRO A 175 -0.79 -2.03 2.66
C PRO A 175 -1.47 -1.44 3.90
N GLU A 176 -2.77 -1.69 4.09
CA GLU A 176 -3.56 -1.23 5.23
C GLU A 176 -3.15 -1.86 6.58
N ARG A 177 -2.37 -2.94 6.56
CA ARG A 177 -1.86 -3.59 7.79
C ARG A 177 -0.46 -3.11 8.15
N LEU A 178 0.18 -2.32 7.29
CA LEU A 178 1.48 -1.75 7.57
C LEU A 178 1.37 -0.71 8.71
N GLY A 179 2.37 -0.71 9.59
CA GLY A 179 2.52 0.35 10.59
C GLY A 179 2.60 1.72 9.92
N ILE A 180 2.10 2.76 10.60
CA ILE A 180 1.92 4.06 9.97
C ILE A 180 3.19 4.63 9.31
N ASN A 181 4.36 4.44 9.92
CA ASN A 181 5.63 4.94 9.38
C ASN A 181 5.94 4.35 8.00
N LEU A 182 5.69 3.06 7.82
CA LEU A 182 5.94 2.38 6.55
C LEU A 182 4.89 2.74 5.50
N ARG A 183 3.64 3.01 5.91
CA ARG A 183 2.62 3.61 5.01
C ARG A 183 3.07 4.97 4.52
N ARG A 184 3.53 5.87 5.41
CA ARG A 184 4.04 7.20 5.02
C ARG A 184 5.11 7.09 3.94
N THR A 185 6.14 6.30 4.20
CA THR A 185 7.22 6.10 3.22
C THR A 185 6.69 5.52 1.91
N GLY A 186 5.80 4.54 1.97
CA GLY A 186 5.16 3.99 0.79
C GLY A 186 4.43 5.07 -0.02
N PHE A 187 3.67 5.95 0.62
CA PHE A 187 2.97 7.03 -0.07
C PHE A 187 3.92 8.05 -0.71
N ILE A 188 5.02 8.42 -0.04
CA ILE A 188 6.07 9.27 -0.63
C ILE A 188 6.61 8.62 -1.91
N MET A 189 7.00 7.34 -1.84
CA MET A 189 7.51 6.59 -3.01
C MET A 189 6.49 6.52 -4.15
N ILE A 190 5.22 6.24 -3.85
CA ILE A 190 4.19 6.18 -4.88
C ILE A 190 3.93 7.55 -5.49
N TYR A 191 3.91 8.62 -4.69
CA TYR A 191 3.71 9.96 -5.21
C TYR A 191 4.89 10.50 -6.01
N HIS A 192 6.11 10.06 -5.72
CA HIS A 192 7.27 10.29 -6.59
C HIS A 192 7.04 9.66 -7.97
N LEU A 193 6.63 8.39 -8.00
CA LEU A 193 6.36 7.66 -9.25
C LEU A 193 5.20 8.27 -10.07
N LEU A 194 4.28 8.99 -9.41
CA LEU A 194 3.12 9.61 -10.04
C LEU A 194 3.33 11.06 -10.46
N GLN A 195 4.43 11.72 -10.08
CA GLN A 195 4.67 13.13 -10.44
C GLN A 195 4.58 13.31 -11.96
N ASP A 196 5.22 12.40 -12.70
CA ASP A 196 5.22 12.36 -14.16
C ASP A 196 4.92 10.93 -14.64
N TRP A 197 3.67 10.53 -14.44
CA TRP A 197 3.13 9.24 -14.84
C TRP A 197 2.88 9.17 -16.36
N PRO A 198 3.21 8.05 -17.04
CA PRO A 198 3.83 6.83 -16.51
C PRO A 198 5.36 6.83 -16.54
N GLU A 199 6.00 7.89 -17.03
CA GLU A 199 7.42 7.93 -17.38
C GLU A 199 8.34 7.61 -16.20
N THR A 200 8.15 8.29 -15.07
CA THR A 200 8.96 8.09 -13.86
C THR A 200 8.87 6.63 -13.38
N PHE A 201 7.66 6.07 -13.38
CA PHE A 201 7.43 4.69 -12.99
C PHE A 201 8.08 3.68 -13.94
N VAL A 202 7.92 3.87 -15.25
CA VAL A 202 8.47 2.98 -16.28
C VAL A 202 10.00 3.02 -16.25
N ASN A 203 10.60 4.20 -16.12
CA ASN A 203 12.06 4.35 -16.03
C ASN A 203 12.61 3.68 -14.77
N SER A 204 11.95 3.86 -13.63
CA SER A 204 12.31 3.17 -12.38
C SER A 204 12.21 1.64 -12.53
N CYS A 205 11.20 1.14 -13.23
CA CYS A 205 11.06 -0.28 -13.53
C CYS A 205 12.19 -0.80 -14.44
N LYS A 206 12.58 -0.05 -15.48
CA LYS A 206 13.70 -0.41 -16.37
C LYS A 206 15.04 -0.47 -15.62
N ILE A 207 15.35 0.55 -14.80
CA ILE A 207 16.59 0.59 -14.00
C ILE A 207 16.68 -0.61 -13.05
N THR A 208 15.53 -1.05 -12.53
CA THR A 208 15.46 -2.14 -11.56
C THR A 208 15.17 -3.50 -12.19
N ASP A 209 15.11 -3.56 -13.53
CA ASP A 209 14.78 -4.76 -14.31
C ASP A 209 13.49 -5.44 -13.81
N THR A 210 12.49 -4.59 -13.56
CA THR A 210 11.15 -4.98 -13.09
C THR A 210 10.24 -5.20 -14.30
N SER A 211 9.76 -6.43 -14.47
CA SER A 211 8.81 -6.79 -15.54
C SER A 211 7.36 -6.74 -15.08
N SER A 212 6.43 -6.68 -16.03
CA SER A 212 4.98 -6.67 -15.75
C SER A 212 4.52 -7.92 -14.99
N HIS A 213 5.08 -9.09 -15.27
CA HIS A 213 4.81 -10.35 -14.55
C HIS A 213 5.22 -10.30 -13.07
N MET A 214 6.25 -9.52 -12.73
CA MET A 214 6.67 -9.35 -11.32
C MET A 214 5.70 -8.50 -10.51
N ILE A 215 5.00 -7.59 -11.20
CA ILE A 215 4.04 -6.64 -10.61
C ILE A 215 2.64 -7.26 -10.56
N LYS A 216 2.22 -7.90 -11.67
CA LYS A 216 0.93 -8.56 -11.79
C LYS A 216 0.86 -9.75 -10.83
N THR A 217 -0.26 -9.87 -10.13
CA THR A 217 -0.61 -11.07 -9.36
C THR A 217 -1.79 -11.76 -10.03
N PRO A 218 -1.74 -13.08 -10.28
CA PRO A 218 -2.69 -13.78 -11.15
C PRO A 218 -4.17 -13.73 -10.72
N TYR A 219 -4.46 -13.26 -9.51
CA TYR A 219 -5.81 -13.23 -8.94
C TYR A 219 -6.35 -11.82 -8.70
N LEU A 220 -5.64 -10.78 -9.12
CA LEU A 220 -5.98 -9.39 -8.80
C LEU A 220 -5.82 -8.51 -10.03
N GLU A 221 -6.95 -8.02 -10.53
CA GLU A 221 -7.00 -7.07 -11.63
C GLU A 221 -6.52 -5.68 -11.18
N PHE A 222 -5.77 -5.02 -12.06
CA PHE A 222 -5.35 -3.65 -11.88
C PHE A 222 -6.37 -2.71 -12.55
N PRO A 223 -6.62 -1.52 -11.98
CA PRO A 223 -7.46 -0.53 -12.64
C PRO A 223 -6.81 -0.09 -13.96
N PHE A 224 -7.65 0.34 -14.92
CA PHE A 224 -7.24 0.64 -16.30
C PHE A 224 -5.99 1.52 -16.39
N TRP A 225 -5.89 2.60 -15.60
CA TRP A 225 -4.76 3.54 -15.66
C TRP A 225 -3.39 2.89 -15.34
N VAL A 226 -3.39 1.82 -14.54
CA VAL A 226 -2.19 1.01 -14.29
C VAL A 226 -2.03 -0.07 -15.36
N SER A 227 -3.12 -0.75 -15.71
CA SER A 227 -3.13 -1.82 -16.72
C SER A 227 -2.64 -1.33 -18.08
N ASP A 228 -3.09 -0.17 -18.54
CA ASP A 228 -2.66 0.48 -19.77
C ASP A 228 -1.17 0.79 -19.73
N THR A 229 -0.69 1.30 -18.60
CA THR A 229 0.74 1.58 -18.41
C THR A 229 1.58 0.32 -18.57
N PHE A 230 1.16 -0.79 -17.95
CA PHE A 230 1.85 -2.07 -18.09
C PHE A 230 1.79 -2.60 -19.52
N PHE A 231 0.62 -2.51 -20.17
CA PHE A 231 0.43 -3.00 -21.52
C PHE A 231 1.28 -2.25 -22.56
N PHE A 232 1.32 -0.91 -22.48
CA PHE A 232 2.00 -0.08 -23.49
C PHE A 232 3.49 0.14 -23.21
N ASN A 233 3.96 0.09 -21.96
CA ASN A 233 5.29 0.62 -21.61
C ASN A 233 6.24 -0.36 -20.90
N ILE A 234 5.71 -1.40 -20.27
CA ILE A 234 6.52 -2.42 -19.58
C ILE A 234 6.40 -3.71 -20.38
N HIS A 235 7.39 -3.94 -21.24
CA HIS A 235 7.45 -5.15 -22.05
C HIS A 235 7.25 -6.40 -21.17
N GLU A 236 6.30 -7.25 -21.56
CA GLU A 236 6.46 -8.68 -21.29
C GLU A 236 7.75 -9.06 -22.02
N HIS A 237 8.81 -9.44 -21.29
CA HIS A 237 10.00 -9.94 -21.96
C HIS A 237 9.55 -11.01 -22.95
N ARG A 238 9.96 -10.86 -24.22
CA ARG A 238 9.92 -11.96 -25.20
C ARG A 238 10.54 -13.15 -24.51
N PHE A 239 9.71 -14.10 -24.11
CA PHE A 239 10.16 -15.34 -23.50
C PHE A 239 11.06 -16.04 -24.52
N LEU A 240 12.37 -16.04 -24.25
CA LEU A 240 13.33 -16.84 -24.99
C LEU A 240 13.35 -18.20 -24.30
N THR A 241 12.71 -19.19 -24.93
CA THR A 241 12.80 -20.59 -24.51
C THR A 241 14.28 -20.95 -24.37
N CYS A 242 14.71 -21.39 -23.18
CA CYS A 242 16.08 -21.87 -23.01
C CYS A 242 16.22 -23.26 -23.66
N ASP A 243 17.44 -23.64 -24.06
CA ASP A 243 17.63 -24.90 -24.79
C ASP A 243 17.26 -26.14 -23.95
N THR A 244 17.34 -26.02 -22.63
CA THR A 244 16.87 -27.05 -21.69
C THR A 244 15.36 -27.23 -21.77
N GLU A 245 14.59 -26.14 -21.80
CA GLU A 245 13.14 -26.17 -21.95
C GLU A 245 12.71 -26.74 -23.30
N LYS A 246 13.39 -26.32 -24.38
CA LYS A 246 13.14 -26.86 -25.73
C LYS A 246 13.38 -28.37 -25.77
N LYS A 247 14.49 -28.83 -25.16
CA LYS A 247 14.80 -30.28 -25.05
C LYS A 247 13.76 -31.02 -24.23
N ASN A 248 13.29 -30.46 -23.12
CA ASN A 248 12.28 -31.07 -22.27
C ASN A 248 10.93 -31.23 -23.00
N ILE A 249 10.52 -30.22 -23.79
CA ILE A 249 9.31 -30.30 -24.61
C ILE A 249 9.45 -31.37 -25.69
N ILE A 250 10.56 -31.37 -26.43
CA ILE A 250 10.81 -32.39 -27.45
C ILE A 250 10.79 -33.79 -26.82
N ASN A 251 11.47 -33.96 -25.69
CA ASN A 251 11.52 -35.23 -24.96
C ASN A 251 10.11 -35.67 -24.56
N TYR A 252 9.31 -34.79 -23.96
CA TYR A 252 7.93 -35.09 -23.57
C TYR A 252 7.07 -35.60 -24.75
N PHE A 253 7.14 -34.92 -25.91
CA PHE A 253 6.37 -35.33 -27.09
C PHE A 253 6.87 -36.66 -27.68
N GLN A 254 8.17 -36.89 -27.68
CA GLN A 254 8.76 -38.12 -28.20
C GLN A 254 8.49 -39.32 -27.27
N THR A 255 8.65 -39.16 -25.96
CA THR A 255 8.53 -40.26 -25.01
C THR A 255 7.09 -40.56 -24.63
N ARG A 256 6.26 -39.53 -24.40
CA ARG A 256 4.88 -39.74 -23.92
C ARG A 256 3.85 -39.77 -25.03
N LEU A 257 4.00 -38.92 -26.04
CA LEU A 257 3.02 -38.82 -27.13
C LEU A 257 3.45 -39.59 -28.38
N LYS A 258 4.64 -40.23 -28.37
CA LYS A 258 5.25 -40.96 -29.49
C LYS A 258 5.24 -40.17 -30.80
N LYS A 259 5.30 -38.83 -30.71
CA LYS A 259 5.31 -37.91 -31.86
C LYS A 259 6.67 -37.23 -31.96
N LYS A 260 7.31 -37.32 -33.12
CA LYS A 260 8.53 -36.57 -33.40
C LYS A 260 8.17 -35.14 -33.76
N ILE A 261 8.58 -34.21 -32.91
CA ILE A 261 8.56 -32.77 -33.20
C ILE A 261 9.98 -32.22 -33.25
N ASN A 262 10.21 -31.24 -34.11
CA ASN A 262 11.48 -30.52 -34.18
C ASN A 262 11.47 -29.26 -33.30
N LEU A 263 12.64 -28.63 -33.15
CA LEU A 263 12.84 -27.45 -32.31
C LEU A 263 11.89 -26.29 -32.69
N ASN A 264 11.68 -26.08 -33.99
CA ASN A 264 10.82 -25.00 -34.48
C ASN A 264 9.34 -25.26 -34.18
N GLN A 265 8.91 -26.53 -34.21
CA GLN A 265 7.56 -26.94 -33.81
C GLN A 265 7.35 -26.81 -32.30
N ALA A 266 8.36 -27.17 -31.48
CA ALA A 266 8.32 -26.99 -30.03
C ALA A 266 8.19 -25.48 -29.66
N VAL A 267 8.94 -24.61 -30.32
CA VAL A 267 8.85 -23.15 -30.12
C VAL A 267 7.47 -22.60 -30.49
N ARG A 268 6.84 -23.11 -31.55
CA ARG A 268 5.47 -22.70 -31.95
C ARG A 268 4.41 -23.17 -30.95
N LEU A 269 4.52 -24.38 -30.41
CA LEU A 269 3.59 -24.91 -29.42
C LEU A 269 3.59 -24.11 -28.11
N VAL A 270 4.77 -23.65 -27.66
CA VAL A 270 4.90 -22.80 -26.47
C VAL A 270 4.23 -21.44 -26.67
N LYS A 271 4.30 -20.87 -27.88
CA LYS A 271 3.62 -19.61 -28.21
C LYS A 271 2.09 -19.78 -28.21
N ASN A 272 1.58 -20.80 -28.89
CA ASN A 272 0.13 -21.00 -29.03
C ASN A 272 -0.59 -21.36 -27.72
N LEU A 273 0.06 -22.06 -26.78
CA LEU A 273 -0.50 -22.40 -25.46
C LEU A 273 -0.71 -21.18 -24.55
N ARG A 274 -0.15 -20.01 -24.90
CA ARG A 274 -0.24 -18.79 -24.09
C ARG A 274 -1.07 -17.68 -24.74
N GLU A 275 -1.33 -17.74 -26.04
CA GLU A 275 -2.33 -16.87 -26.68
C GLU A 275 -3.77 -17.30 -26.34
N THR A 276 -3.92 -18.50 -25.76
CA THR A 276 -5.20 -19.12 -25.38
C THR A 276 -5.47 -19.11 -23.88
N ASN A 277 -4.59 -18.51 -23.05
CA ASN A 277 -4.73 -18.34 -21.60
C ASN A 277 -4.53 -16.87 -21.21
#